data_AF-A0AAN8FYK0-F1
#
_entry.id   AF-A0AAN8FYK0-F1
#
_cell.length_a   1.000
_cell.length_b   1.000
_cell.length_c   1.000
_cell.angle_alpha   90.00
_cell.angle_beta   90.00
_cell.angle_gamma   90.00
#
_symmetry.space_group_name_H-M   'P 1'
#
loop_
_entity.id
_entity.type
_entity.pdbx_description
1 polymer ?
#
loop_
_entity_poly.entity_id
_entity_poly.type
_entity_poly.pdbx_seq_one_letter_code
_entity_poly.pdbx_strand_id
1 'polypeptide(L)'
;MKTVKLYVVVTILGTAGFMLSLHMNSTSSDKTALVHQLMSNIHQTTSGKAALVHQLMSNIHSTTSIKKVPVHHGISNTNQTTNHKTAPVHHMMDHHFKDVPDMTLTVRMSSKAKLLQYFYCTMLRSLTLYWSNHLGNLGVILDKESKDDHKFAKNIQKYQEKLGINIKIYYEPLPKNKRVLTGVKSSPSGYNRQLYSSFIMDKFITTPIVAWIDTDSKFTTPVTPQNILSGKKIRVKGMNTFQHFWVRRWDKLTEQMIGKRMPSDFMTYFPVYIWRDTIINCRNYILKYVNVSTIDEAFIKVGSTDSVMCMSPVNTIMTYAFYFEKERYDWHLDIRNADFHNYTKVHKIPDHKLTSTDMSPDLHVTLHDKYYKDDQNIVNRQAYCAAVNNTVLKMEQDTQKMCEPFKTKVMWVLFEFCNTPGKEQLTAWCKNKDKQCRSMIKEHYDNTRQLVNKGVYNLDLKRIKAVEEAANFHKIKCPSFL
;
A
#
# COMPACT_ATOMS: atom_id res chain seq x y z
N MET A 1 42.82 -8.93 -22.72
CA MET A 1 43.34 -8.27 -21.51
C MET A 1 42.66 -8.88 -20.29
N LYS A 2 43.40 -9.47 -19.34
CA LYS A 2 42.83 -10.03 -18.11
C LYS A 2 42.74 -8.93 -17.05
N THR A 3 41.54 -8.64 -16.57
CA THR A 3 41.27 -7.60 -15.56
C THR A 3 41.71 -8.10 -14.18
N VAL A 4 42.61 -7.38 -13.52
CA VAL A 4 43.01 -7.64 -12.12
C VAL A 4 42.12 -6.80 -11.22
N LYS A 5 41.43 -7.43 -10.26
CA LYS A 5 40.65 -6.72 -9.24
C LYS A 5 41.53 -6.51 -8.00
N LEU A 6 41.75 -5.25 -7.63
CA LEU A 6 42.39 -4.87 -6.37
C LEU A 6 41.30 -4.61 -5.33
N TYR A 7 41.41 -5.25 -4.17
CA TYR A 7 40.53 -4.98 -3.03
C TYR A 7 41.34 -4.27 -1.94
N VAL A 8 40.95 -3.04 -1.62
CA VAL A 8 41.51 -2.30 -0.50
C VAL A 8 40.48 -2.32 0.61
N VAL A 9 40.81 -2.96 1.74
CA VAL A 9 39.96 -2.97 2.92
C VAL A 9 40.56 -1.96 3.91
N VAL A 10 39.80 -0.91 4.20
CA VAL A 10 40.15 0.09 5.20
C VAL A 10 39.30 -0.18 6.43
N THR A 11 39.94 -0.67 7.50
CA THR A 11 39.26 -0.90 8.77
C THR A 11 39.47 0.31 9.67
N ILE A 12 38.38 0.98 10.04
CA ILE A 12 38.41 2.08 10.99
C ILE A 12 38.19 1.48 12.38
N LEU A 13 39.27 1.38 13.16
CA LEU A 13 39.18 1.19 14.60
C LEU A 13 39.15 2.58 15.26
N GLY A 14 38.55 2.69 16.44
CA GLY A 14 38.28 3.97 17.12
C GLY A 14 39.48 4.92 17.27
N THR A 15 39.19 6.08 17.87
CA THR A 15 39.83 7.43 17.82
C THR A 15 41.33 7.66 17.59
N ALA A 16 42.20 6.68 17.40
CA ALA A 16 43.60 6.93 17.07
C ALA A 16 44.27 5.79 16.26
N GLY A 17 43.85 5.54 15.02
CA GLY A 17 44.67 4.81 14.05
C GLY A 17 43.92 4.20 12.87
N PHE A 18 44.54 4.22 11.69
CA PHE A 18 44.08 3.45 10.53
C PHE A 18 45.03 2.27 10.33
N MET A 19 44.48 1.07 10.11
CA MET A 19 45.24 -0.07 9.61
C MET A 19 44.82 -0.31 8.16
N LEU A 20 45.77 -0.22 7.23
CA LEU A 20 45.54 -0.53 5.82
C LEU A 20 46.01 -1.95 5.56
N SER A 21 45.12 -2.82 5.10
CA SER A 21 45.50 -4.17 4.68
C SER A 21 45.16 -4.36 3.20
N LEU A 22 46.17 -4.68 2.41
CA LEU A 22 46.06 -4.94 0.97
C LEU A 22 46.03 -6.46 0.76
N HIS A 23 44.97 -6.95 0.11
CA HIS A 23 44.90 -8.34 -0.33
C HIS A 23 44.84 -8.38 -1.86
N MET A 24 45.83 -9.03 -2.47
CA MET A 24 45.87 -9.30 -3.90
C MET A 24 45.86 -10.81 -4.13
N ASN A 25 44.96 -11.27 -5.00
CA ASN A 25 44.96 -12.64 -5.48
C ASN A 25 45.52 -12.67 -6.91
N SER A 26 46.79 -13.04 -7.09
CA SER A 26 47.40 -13.19 -8.42
C SER A 26 48.78 -13.88 -8.36
N THR A 27 48.97 -14.90 -9.19
CA THR A 27 50.23 -15.62 -9.43
C THR A 27 50.96 -15.08 -10.66
N SER A 28 51.85 -14.08 -10.51
CA SER A 28 52.87 -13.74 -11.54
C SER A 28 53.96 -12.85 -10.97
N SER A 29 55.22 -13.14 -11.30
CA SER A 29 56.45 -12.50 -10.80
C SER A 29 56.65 -11.03 -11.21
N ASP A 30 55.96 -10.52 -12.22
CA ASP A 30 56.13 -9.13 -12.72
C ASP A 30 55.45 -8.04 -11.87
N LYS A 31 54.84 -8.38 -10.73
CA LYS A 31 54.11 -7.42 -9.88
C LYS A 31 54.86 -7.00 -8.61
N THR A 32 55.98 -7.64 -8.29
CA THR A 32 56.79 -7.34 -7.10
C THR A 32 57.45 -5.96 -7.20
N ALA A 33 57.83 -5.53 -8.40
CA ALA A 33 58.39 -4.20 -8.65
C ALA A 33 57.36 -3.07 -8.43
N LEU A 34 56.10 -3.28 -8.83
CA LEU A 34 55.02 -2.30 -8.65
C LEU A 34 54.64 -2.15 -7.17
N VAL A 35 54.66 -3.25 -6.40
CA VAL A 35 54.41 -3.25 -4.96
C VAL A 35 55.53 -2.54 -4.20
N HIS A 36 56.80 -2.76 -4.56
CA HIS A 36 57.93 -2.04 -3.96
C HIS A 36 57.87 -0.53 -4.25
N GLN A 37 57.49 -0.13 -5.46
CA GLN A 37 57.37 1.28 -5.82
C GLN A 37 56.18 1.97 -5.12
N LEU A 38 55.05 1.28 -4.92
CA LEU A 38 53.92 1.80 -4.15
C LEU A 38 54.25 1.93 -2.65
N MET A 39 54.93 0.94 -2.06
CA MET A 39 55.30 0.96 -0.65
C MET A 39 56.34 2.07 -0.35
N SER A 40 57.28 2.31 -1.25
CA SER A 40 58.24 3.43 -1.16
C SER A 40 57.55 4.80 -1.10
N ASN A 41 56.51 5.00 -1.93
CA ASN A 41 55.77 6.26 -1.98
C ASN A 41 54.90 6.48 -0.74
N ILE A 42 54.39 5.42 -0.12
CA ILE A 42 53.60 5.50 1.12
C ILE A 42 54.49 5.86 2.32
N HIS A 43 55.75 5.43 2.33
CA HIS A 43 56.67 5.69 3.45
C HIS A 43 57.21 7.13 3.49
N GLN A 44 57.19 7.87 2.37
CA GLN A 44 57.66 9.26 2.31
C GLN A 44 56.61 10.32 2.69
N THR A 45 55.33 9.95 2.83
CA THR A 45 54.24 10.89 3.14
C THR A 45 53.51 10.54 4.43
N THR A 46 54.20 10.67 5.56
CA THR A 46 53.57 10.71 6.89
C THR A 46 53.81 12.06 7.56
N SER A 47 53.24 13.13 7.00
CA SER A 47 52.82 14.30 7.76
C SER A 47 51.69 15.03 7.00
N GLY A 48 50.52 15.19 7.63
CA GLY A 48 49.40 15.96 7.10
C GLY A 48 48.16 15.14 6.69
N LYS A 49 47.16 15.09 7.58
CA LYS A 49 45.83 14.51 7.32
C LYS A 49 44.95 15.51 6.54
N ALA A 50 44.97 15.46 5.21
CA ALA A 50 43.86 15.85 4.30
C ALA A 50 44.25 15.76 2.80
N ALA A 51 45.54 15.81 2.45
CA ALA A 51 45.99 15.87 1.06
C ALA A 51 46.09 14.49 0.34
N LEU A 52 45.97 13.39 1.09
CA LEU A 52 46.32 12.04 0.62
C LEU A 52 45.40 11.49 -0.50
N VAL A 53 44.11 11.86 -0.50
CA VAL A 53 43.13 11.27 -1.44
C VAL A 53 43.18 11.97 -2.82
N HIS A 54 43.46 13.27 -2.86
CA HIS A 54 43.52 14.03 -4.10
C HIS A 54 44.81 13.75 -4.90
N GLN A 55 45.93 13.50 -4.21
CA GLN A 55 47.23 13.24 -4.85
C GLN A 55 47.37 11.79 -5.36
N LEU A 56 46.68 10.83 -4.71
CA LEU A 56 46.63 9.45 -5.22
C LEU A 56 45.87 9.35 -6.55
N MET A 57 44.81 10.16 -6.73
CA MET A 57 43.99 10.15 -7.94
C MET A 57 44.69 10.82 -9.15
N SER A 58 45.56 11.81 -8.92
CA SER A 58 46.28 12.47 -10.03
C SER A 58 47.42 11.61 -10.60
N ASN A 59 48.08 10.79 -9.77
CA ASN A 59 49.17 9.92 -10.21
C ASN A 59 48.71 8.69 -11.01
N ILE A 60 47.43 8.29 -10.88
CA ILE A 60 46.84 7.21 -11.68
C ILE A 60 46.49 7.69 -13.10
N HIS A 61 46.27 9.00 -13.31
CA HIS A 61 45.94 9.56 -14.63
C HIS A 61 47.17 9.83 -15.52
N SER A 62 48.40 9.79 -15.00
CA SER A 62 49.62 10.14 -15.76
C SER A 62 50.36 8.96 -16.40
N THR A 63 49.92 7.71 -16.21
CA THR A 63 50.66 6.49 -16.61
C THR A 63 50.02 5.66 -17.73
N THR A 64 49.25 6.27 -18.62
CA THR A 64 48.86 5.64 -19.90
C THR A 64 48.92 6.64 -21.06
N SER A 65 50.06 6.65 -21.76
CA SER A 65 50.23 7.30 -23.07
C SER A 65 50.63 6.25 -24.10
N ILE A 66 49.75 5.90 -25.05
CA ILE A 66 50.15 5.34 -26.36
C ILE A 66 49.22 5.86 -27.48
N LYS A 67 49.82 6.67 -28.36
CA LYS A 67 49.60 6.96 -29.80
C LYS A 67 48.23 7.44 -30.34
N LYS A 68 48.22 8.74 -30.71
CA LYS A 68 47.37 9.41 -31.73
C LYS A 68 47.91 9.16 -33.15
N VAL A 69 47.05 9.12 -34.19
CA VAL A 69 47.07 9.85 -35.52
C VAL A 69 45.74 9.53 -36.29
N PRO A 70 45.14 10.36 -37.18
CA PRO A 70 44.85 11.80 -37.15
C PRO A 70 43.35 12.16 -37.37
N VAL A 71 43.14 13.46 -37.19
CA VAL A 71 41.99 14.39 -37.31
C VAL A 71 41.18 14.34 -38.62
N HIS A 72 39.86 14.51 -38.51
CA HIS A 72 39.10 15.47 -39.36
C HIS A 72 38.16 16.32 -38.50
N HIS A 73 38.12 17.61 -38.82
CA HIS A 73 37.50 18.71 -38.06
C HIS A 73 35.97 18.70 -38.04
N GLY A 74 35.42 19.12 -36.90
CA GLY A 74 34.02 19.52 -36.75
C GLY A 74 33.81 20.15 -35.37
N ILE A 75 33.97 21.46 -35.28
CA ILE A 75 33.77 22.27 -34.08
C ILE A 75 32.26 22.36 -33.78
N SER A 76 31.84 21.99 -32.57
CA SER A 76 30.65 22.57 -31.93
C SER A 76 30.76 22.44 -30.41
N ASN A 77 30.87 23.59 -29.75
CA ASN A 77 30.88 23.76 -28.31
C ASN A 77 29.47 23.57 -27.73
N THR A 78 29.29 22.60 -26.83
CA THR A 78 28.29 22.71 -25.75
C THR A 78 28.76 21.93 -24.52
N ASN A 79 29.00 22.64 -23.42
CA ASN A 79 29.29 22.09 -22.10
C ASN A 79 28.10 21.25 -21.60
N GLN A 80 28.26 19.93 -21.51
CA GLN A 80 27.40 19.05 -20.72
C GLN A 80 28.15 18.58 -19.48
N THR A 81 27.73 19.08 -18.33
CA THR A 81 28.05 18.56 -17.00
C THR A 81 27.35 17.22 -16.80
N THR A 82 28.08 16.12 -16.97
CA THR A 82 27.61 14.77 -16.65
C THR A 82 27.73 14.51 -15.15
N ASN A 83 26.64 14.74 -14.42
CA ASN A 83 26.45 14.15 -13.10
C ASN A 83 26.26 12.64 -13.25
N HIS A 84 27.18 11.86 -12.68
CA HIS A 84 27.07 10.42 -12.55
C HIS A 84 25.81 10.05 -11.76
N LYS A 85 24.77 9.60 -12.47
CA LYS A 85 23.67 8.85 -11.90
C LYS A 85 24.20 7.49 -11.46
N THR A 86 24.29 7.26 -10.16
CA THR A 86 24.26 5.91 -9.59
C THR A 86 22.91 5.28 -9.96
N ALA A 87 22.95 4.24 -10.79
CA ALA A 87 21.79 3.45 -11.13
C ALA A 87 21.21 2.81 -9.85
N PRO A 88 19.89 2.84 -9.63
CA PRO A 88 19.29 2.05 -8.57
C PRO A 88 19.48 0.58 -8.93
N VAL A 89 20.04 -0.19 -8.02
CA VAL A 89 19.96 -1.65 -8.07
C VAL A 89 18.48 -2.01 -7.92
N HIS A 90 17.79 -2.16 -9.05
CA HIS A 90 16.52 -2.86 -9.08
C HIS A 90 16.82 -4.31 -8.70
N HIS A 91 16.57 -4.68 -7.44
CA HIS A 91 16.27 -6.05 -7.12
C HIS A 91 15.05 -6.42 -7.99
N MET A 92 15.28 -7.19 -9.06
CA MET A 92 14.21 -7.87 -9.76
C MET A 92 13.60 -8.84 -8.74
N MET A 93 12.57 -8.40 -8.02
CA MET A 93 11.65 -9.34 -7.40
C MET A 93 11.06 -10.14 -8.55
N ASP A 94 11.17 -11.45 -8.48
CA ASP A 94 10.45 -12.33 -9.37
C ASP A 94 8.96 -11.96 -9.21
N HIS A 95 8.40 -11.27 -10.20
CA HIS A 95 7.02 -10.81 -10.14
C HIS A 95 6.14 -12.05 -10.30
N HIS A 96 5.85 -12.72 -9.17
CA HIS A 96 4.90 -13.83 -9.12
C HIS A 96 3.49 -13.42 -9.59
N PHE A 97 3.25 -12.12 -9.78
CA PHE A 97 2.03 -11.51 -10.27
C PHE A 97 2.25 -10.72 -11.57
N LYS A 98 2.76 -11.37 -12.62
CA LYS A 98 3.08 -10.72 -13.92
C LYS A 98 1.90 -9.98 -14.55
N ASP A 99 0.67 -10.44 -14.26
CA ASP A 99 -0.55 -9.89 -14.85
C ASP A 99 -1.23 -8.82 -13.99
N VAL A 100 -0.69 -8.54 -12.79
CA VAL A 100 -1.22 -7.50 -11.90
C VAL A 100 -0.35 -6.26 -12.04
N PRO A 101 -0.91 -5.12 -12.46
CA PRO A 101 -0.18 -3.86 -12.48
C PRO A 101 0.32 -3.50 -11.07
N ASP A 102 1.47 -2.82 -11.01
CA ASP A 102 2.00 -2.31 -9.76
C ASP A 102 0.93 -1.53 -8.99
N MET A 103 0.92 -1.72 -7.67
CA MET A 103 0.01 -1.01 -6.79
C MET A 103 0.67 -0.57 -5.49
N THR A 104 -0.01 0.36 -4.82
CA THR A 104 0.35 0.78 -3.47
C THR A 104 -0.88 0.69 -2.59
N LEU A 105 -0.80 -0.14 -1.54
CA LEU A 105 -1.78 -0.15 -0.47
C LEU A 105 -1.63 1.16 0.31
N THR A 106 -2.63 2.03 0.20
CA THR A 106 -2.52 3.44 0.59
C THR A 106 -3.42 3.72 1.77
N VAL A 107 -2.81 4.19 2.86
CA VAL A 107 -3.50 4.69 4.04
C VAL A 107 -3.10 6.14 4.27
N ARG A 108 -4.09 7.02 4.44
CA ARG A 108 -3.85 8.39 4.94
C ARG A 108 -4.25 8.44 6.39
N MET A 109 -3.34 8.88 7.25
CA MET A 109 -3.59 8.96 8.69
C MET A 109 -2.82 10.10 9.35
N SER A 110 -2.99 10.25 10.65
CA SER A 110 -2.14 11.08 11.51
C SER A 110 -1.78 10.28 12.76
N SER A 111 -0.71 10.66 13.45
CA SER A 111 -0.17 9.94 14.61
C SER A 111 -0.95 10.17 15.90
N LYS A 112 -2.26 10.38 15.80
CA LYS A 112 -3.16 10.46 16.96
C LYS A 112 -3.25 9.08 17.61
N ALA A 113 -3.20 9.03 18.94
CA ALA A 113 -3.18 7.78 19.71
C ALA A 113 -4.24 6.75 19.27
N LYS A 114 -5.50 7.19 19.08
CA LYS A 114 -6.59 6.31 18.62
C LYS A 114 -6.35 5.73 17.21
N LEU A 115 -5.81 6.54 16.29
CA LEU A 115 -5.50 6.08 14.92
C LEU A 115 -4.29 5.15 14.90
N LEU A 116 -3.27 5.45 15.72
CA LEU A 116 -2.14 4.55 15.89
C LEU A 116 -2.57 3.21 16.51
N GLN A 117 -3.51 3.21 17.46
CA GLN A 117 -4.07 1.98 18.02
C GLN A 117 -4.69 1.11 16.93
N TYR A 118 -5.56 1.68 16.08
CA TYR A 118 -6.14 0.94 14.95
C TYR A 118 -5.07 0.51 13.94
N PHE A 119 -4.16 1.42 13.58
CA PHE A 119 -3.09 1.11 12.64
C PHE A 119 -2.23 -0.06 13.11
N TYR A 120 -1.73 -0.05 14.34
CA TYR A 120 -0.88 -1.13 14.86
C TYR A 120 -1.71 -2.39 15.16
N CYS A 121 -2.78 -2.28 15.95
CA CYS A 121 -3.44 -3.42 16.55
C CYS A 121 -4.49 -4.08 15.66
N THR A 122 -4.92 -3.42 14.58
CA THR A 122 -5.93 -3.93 13.65
C THR A 122 -5.34 -4.10 12.25
N MET A 123 -4.94 -2.99 11.60
CA MET A 123 -4.52 -3.02 10.21
C MET A 123 -3.16 -3.67 10.01
N LEU A 124 -2.11 -3.17 10.66
CA LEU A 124 -0.75 -3.62 10.41
C LEU A 124 -0.52 -5.07 10.86
N ARG A 125 -1.11 -5.48 12.00
CA ARG A 125 -1.10 -6.88 12.43
C ARG A 125 -1.59 -7.82 11.32
N SER A 126 -2.80 -7.62 10.84
CA SER A 126 -3.36 -8.47 9.78
C SER A 126 -2.63 -8.32 8.43
N LEU A 127 -2.22 -7.09 8.08
CA LEU A 127 -1.51 -6.77 6.84
C LEU A 127 -0.15 -7.49 6.76
N THR A 128 0.60 -7.60 7.85
CA THR A 128 1.89 -8.35 7.91
C THR A 128 1.79 -9.85 7.64
N LEU A 129 0.60 -10.42 7.81
CA LEU A 129 0.31 -11.81 7.49
C LEU A 129 -0.21 -11.96 6.06
N TYR A 130 -1.04 -11.03 5.60
CA TYR A 130 -1.92 -11.26 4.45
C TYR A 130 -1.65 -10.39 3.23
N TRP A 131 -0.83 -9.34 3.35
CA TRP A 131 -0.36 -8.53 2.22
C TRP A 131 1.06 -8.91 1.84
N SER A 132 1.28 -9.26 0.56
CA SER A 132 2.60 -9.64 0.06
C SER A 132 3.32 -8.44 -0.56
N ASN A 133 4.64 -8.35 -0.35
CA ASN A 133 5.49 -7.37 -1.05
C ASN A 133 5.47 -7.54 -2.57
N HIS A 134 5.13 -8.73 -3.07
CA HIS A 134 4.97 -8.96 -4.51
C HIS A 134 3.76 -8.23 -5.08
N LEU A 135 2.73 -7.93 -4.27
CA LEU A 135 1.58 -7.11 -4.70
C LEU A 135 1.95 -5.64 -4.77
N GLY A 136 2.71 -5.16 -3.78
CA GLY A 136 3.12 -3.76 -3.72
C GLY A 136 3.45 -3.29 -2.32
N ASN A 137 3.84 -2.02 -2.23
CA ASN A 137 4.26 -1.40 -0.98
C ASN A 137 3.05 -0.93 -0.15
N LEU A 138 3.24 -0.78 1.16
CA LEU A 138 2.38 0.04 2.01
C LEU A 138 2.79 1.51 1.87
N GLY A 139 1.93 2.33 1.30
CA GLY A 139 2.05 3.79 1.26
C GLY A 139 1.33 4.43 2.43
N VAL A 140 2.05 5.18 3.28
CA VAL A 140 1.48 5.91 4.41
C VAL A 140 1.60 7.40 4.14
N ILE A 141 0.45 8.07 3.97
CA ILE A 141 0.37 9.53 3.79
C ILE A 141 0.13 10.17 5.16
N LEU A 142 1.05 11.05 5.56
CA LEU A 142 1.11 11.71 6.86
C LEU A 142 1.14 13.23 6.73
N ASP A 143 0.88 13.95 7.83
CA ASP A 143 0.89 15.41 7.85
C ASP A 143 2.32 15.94 7.89
N LYS A 144 2.71 16.70 6.85
CA LYS A 144 4.09 17.20 6.67
C LYS A 144 4.62 18.01 7.84
N GLU A 145 3.75 18.78 8.50
CA GLU A 145 4.11 19.68 9.59
C GLU A 145 4.13 18.99 10.98
N SER A 146 3.61 17.76 11.09
CA SER A 146 3.45 17.07 12.36
C SER A 146 4.76 16.40 12.79
N LYS A 147 5.41 16.91 13.84
CA LYS A 147 6.62 16.28 14.43
C LYS A 147 6.36 14.83 14.87
N ASP A 148 5.16 14.55 15.38
CA ASP A 148 4.77 13.20 15.80
C ASP A 148 4.63 12.25 14.61
N ASP A 149 4.17 12.74 13.46
CA ASP A 149 4.12 11.96 12.22
C ASP A 149 5.51 11.63 11.70
N HIS A 150 6.45 12.58 11.73
CA HIS A 150 7.85 12.31 11.42
C HIS A 150 8.48 11.29 12.38
N LYS A 151 8.14 11.36 13.67
CA LYS A 151 8.61 10.40 14.67
C LYS A 151 8.04 9.00 14.44
N PHE A 152 6.74 8.91 14.16
CA PHE A 152 6.05 7.67 13.81
C PHE A 152 6.63 7.04 12.53
N ALA A 153 6.78 7.82 11.46
CA ALA A 153 7.37 7.37 10.20
C ALA A 153 8.77 6.76 10.40
N LYS A 154 9.65 7.47 11.12
CA LYS A 154 11.00 6.97 11.45
C LYS A 154 10.96 5.70 12.28
N ASN A 155 10.00 5.55 13.18
CA ASN A 155 9.84 4.33 13.97
C ASN A 155 9.43 3.16 13.08
N ILE A 156 8.32 3.30 12.34
CA ILE A 156 7.77 2.17 11.58
C ILE A 156 8.70 1.70 10.46
N GLN A 157 9.42 2.61 9.79
CA GLN A 157 10.39 2.24 8.77
C GLN A 157 11.55 1.39 9.30
N LYS A 158 11.95 1.55 10.57
CA LYS A 158 13.00 0.69 11.18
C LYS A 158 12.56 -0.76 11.31
N TYR A 159 11.25 -1.02 11.36
CA TYR A 159 10.70 -2.36 11.50
C TYR A 159 10.34 -3.01 10.17
N GLN A 160 10.45 -2.31 9.03
CA GLN A 160 9.93 -2.78 7.73
C GLN A 160 10.43 -4.19 7.34
N GLU A 161 11.71 -4.50 7.60
CA GLU A 161 12.29 -5.82 7.32
C GLU A 161 11.67 -6.91 8.20
N LYS A 162 11.58 -6.67 9.52
CA LYS A 162 10.94 -7.59 10.48
C LYS A 162 9.45 -7.78 10.20
N LEU A 163 8.79 -6.74 9.70
CA LEU A 163 7.38 -6.76 9.30
C LEU A 163 7.16 -7.53 7.99
N GLY A 164 8.22 -7.73 7.20
CA GLY A 164 8.13 -8.34 5.88
C GLY A 164 7.35 -7.50 4.88
N ILE A 165 7.28 -6.18 5.08
CA ILE A 165 6.55 -5.23 4.22
C ILE A 165 7.40 -4.03 3.90
N ASN A 166 7.41 -3.62 2.63
CA ASN A 166 8.04 -2.38 2.20
C ASN A 166 7.12 -1.19 2.47
N ILE A 167 7.62 -0.22 3.24
CA ILE A 167 6.83 0.95 3.67
C ILE A 167 7.37 2.21 3.00
N LYS A 168 6.49 2.91 2.27
CA LYS A 168 6.77 4.21 1.66
C LYS A 168 6.02 5.30 2.43
N ILE A 169 6.75 6.30 2.92
CA ILE A 169 6.18 7.43 3.64
C ILE A 169 6.04 8.62 2.70
N TYR A 170 4.86 9.23 2.71
CA TYR A 170 4.56 10.45 1.98
C TYR A 170 4.09 11.53 2.96
N TYR A 171 4.53 12.76 2.73
CA TYR A 171 4.16 13.90 3.57
C TYR A 171 3.28 14.88 2.80
N GLU A 172 2.02 14.96 3.19
CA GLU A 172 1.06 15.90 2.65
C GLU A 172 1.22 17.26 3.34
N PRO A 173 1.52 18.36 2.61
CA PRO A 173 1.52 19.70 3.20
C PRO A 173 0.10 20.15 3.55
N LEU A 174 -0.01 21.18 4.39
CA LEU A 174 -1.29 21.85 4.62
C LEU A 174 -1.90 22.31 3.29
N PRO A 175 -3.23 22.25 3.11
CA PRO A 175 -3.88 22.77 1.93
C PRO A 175 -3.60 24.27 1.78
N LYS A 176 -3.43 24.74 0.54
CA LYS A 176 -3.18 26.16 0.27
C LYS A 176 -4.33 27.01 0.80
N ASN A 177 -5.57 26.57 0.58
CA ASN A 177 -6.73 27.18 1.20
C ASN A 177 -7.04 26.53 2.55
N LYS A 178 -6.70 27.21 3.65
CA LYS A 178 -6.94 26.71 5.02
C LYS A 178 -8.42 26.43 5.32
N ARG A 179 -9.35 27.03 4.57
CA ARG A 179 -10.78 26.73 4.71
C ARG A 179 -11.12 25.28 4.36
N VAL A 180 -10.27 24.54 3.66
CA VAL A 180 -10.43 23.09 3.49
C VAL A 180 -10.53 22.37 4.83
N LEU A 181 -9.76 22.81 5.84
CA LEU A 181 -9.75 22.21 7.17
C LEU A 181 -11.05 22.45 7.94
N THR A 182 -11.81 23.48 7.58
CA THR A 182 -13.10 23.83 8.17
C THR A 182 -14.25 23.73 7.17
N GLY A 183 -13.98 23.15 5.99
CA GLY A 183 -14.84 23.25 4.81
C GLY A 183 -16.09 22.40 4.91
N VAL A 184 -16.01 21.28 5.63
CA VAL A 184 -17.19 20.53 6.05
C VAL A 184 -17.51 20.92 7.48
N LYS A 185 -18.71 21.49 7.67
CA LYS A 185 -19.19 22.00 8.96
C LYS A 185 -19.28 20.85 9.97
N SER A 186 -18.93 21.12 11.23
CA SER A 186 -19.03 20.20 12.37
C SER A 186 -18.03 19.02 12.37
N SER A 187 -17.11 18.92 11.40
CA SER A 187 -16.02 17.92 11.43
C SER A 187 -14.76 18.46 12.10
N PRO A 188 -13.99 17.62 12.83
CA PRO A 188 -12.64 17.97 13.23
C PRO A 188 -11.75 18.24 12.00
N SER A 189 -10.86 19.22 12.11
CA SER A 189 -9.94 19.63 11.03
C SER A 189 -9.14 18.48 10.42
N GLY A 190 -8.64 17.58 11.26
CA GLY A 190 -7.89 16.40 10.82
C GLY A 190 -8.72 15.40 10.01
N TYR A 191 -10.03 15.32 10.26
CA TYR A 191 -10.95 14.49 9.47
C TYR A 191 -11.28 15.16 8.14
N ASN A 192 -11.53 16.47 8.13
CA ASN A 192 -11.70 17.23 6.89
C ASN A 192 -10.48 17.12 5.97
N ARG A 193 -9.28 17.20 6.55
CA ARG A 193 -8.05 16.96 5.79
C ARG A 193 -8.05 15.56 5.20
N GLN A 194 -8.36 14.51 5.97
CA GLN A 194 -8.44 13.13 5.44
C GLN A 194 -9.38 12.99 4.24
N LEU A 195 -10.58 13.57 4.34
CA LEU A 195 -11.55 13.54 3.25
C LEU A 195 -11.02 14.29 2.02
N TYR A 196 -10.40 15.46 2.22
CA TYR A 196 -9.79 16.23 1.14
C TYR A 196 -8.60 15.49 0.49
N SER A 197 -7.70 14.91 1.28
CA SER A 197 -6.53 14.15 0.82
C SER A 197 -6.92 13.03 -0.14
N SER A 198 -8.11 12.45 0.07
CA SER A 198 -8.62 11.35 -0.74
C SER A 198 -8.83 11.72 -2.21
N PHE A 199 -9.18 12.98 -2.51
CA PHE A 199 -9.30 13.48 -3.89
C PHE A 199 -7.96 13.81 -4.56
N ILE A 200 -6.85 13.70 -3.81
CA ILE A 200 -5.50 14.04 -4.28
C ILE A 200 -4.47 12.94 -3.99
N MET A 201 -4.90 11.71 -3.68
CA MET A 201 -3.99 10.59 -3.42
C MET A 201 -3.06 10.28 -4.60
N ASP A 202 -3.53 10.50 -5.83
CA ASP A 202 -2.76 10.36 -7.07
C ASP A 202 -1.52 11.29 -7.15
N LYS A 203 -1.47 12.35 -6.33
CA LYS A 203 -0.31 13.24 -6.23
C LYS A 203 0.84 12.64 -5.41
N PHE A 204 0.54 11.65 -4.58
CA PHE A 204 1.52 10.97 -3.72
C PHE A 204 1.85 9.58 -4.26
N ILE A 205 0.83 8.87 -4.73
CA ILE A 205 0.96 7.50 -5.22
C ILE A 205 1.18 7.53 -6.72
N THR A 206 2.27 6.91 -7.19
CA THR A 206 2.65 6.89 -8.61
C THR A 206 2.32 5.59 -9.32
N THR A 207 1.97 4.53 -8.58
CA THR A 207 1.62 3.24 -9.14
C THR A 207 0.28 3.30 -9.90
N PRO A 208 0.09 2.48 -10.96
CA PRO A 208 -1.16 2.43 -11.73
C PRO A 208 -2.41 2.21 -10.88
N ILE A 209 -2.34 1.36 -9.85
CA ILE A 209 -3.44 1.09 -8.94
C ILE A 209 -3.16 1.71 -7.56
N VAL A 210 -4.16 2.43 -7.04
CA VAL A 210 -4.23 2.90 -5.65
C VAL A 210 -5.17 1.95 -4.92
N ALA A 211 -4.65 1.14 -4.00
CA ALA A 211 -5.46 0.31 -3.13
C ALA A 211 -5.74 1.08 -1.84
N TRP A 212 -6.84 1.83 -1.79
CA TRP A 212 -7.14 2.71 -0.66
C TRP A 212 -7.77 1.92 0.49
N ILE A 213 -7.24 2.07 1.71
CA ILE A 213 -7.72 1.43 2.94
C ILE A 213 -7.82 2.41 4.12
N ASP A 214 -8.78 2.18 5.03
CA ASP A 214 -8.87 2.87 6.33
C ASP A 214 -8.06 2.15 7.42
N THR A 215 -7.58 2.91 8.42
CA THR A 215 -6.76 2.34 9.51
C THR A 215 -7.50 1.31 10.39
N ASP A 216 -8.83 1.32 10.39
CA ASP A 216 -9.66 0.36 11.16
C ASP A 216 -10.03 -0.88 10.34
N SER A 217 -9.44 -1.06 9.16
CA SER A 217 -9.60 -2.26 8.35
C SER A 217 -8.64 -3.36 8.81
N LYS A 218 -9.12 -4.60 8.86
CA LYS A 218 -8.32 -5.80 9.14
C LYS A 218 -8.44 -6.81 8.02
N PHE A 219 -7.30 -7.32 7.53
CA PHE A 219 -7.28 -8.42 6.58
C PHE A 219 -7.66 -9.74 7.27
N THR A 220 -8.45 -10.57 6.60
CA THR A 220 -8.97 -11.85 7.15
C THR A 220 -8.54 -13.06 6.34
N THR A 221 -7.73 -12.87 5.30
CA THR A 221 -7.16 -13.94 4.48
C THR A 221 -6.05 -13.37 3.58
N PRO A 222 -5.06 -14.16 3.12
CA PRO A 222 -4.08 -13.71 2.14
C PRO A 222 -4.72 -13.13 0.88
N VAL A 223 -4.22 -11.99 0.42
CA VAL A 223 -4.71 -11.33 -0.79
C VAL A 223 -4.13 -12.01 -2.03
N THR A 224 -4.99 -12.44 -2.94
CA THR A 224 -4.61 -13.05 -4.22
C THR A 224 -4.87 -12.08 -5.38
N PRO A 225 -4.19 -12.23 -6.52
CA PRO A 225 -4.50 -11.48 -7.76
C PRO A 225 -5.98 -11.52 -8.13
N GLN A 226 -6.61 -12.67 -7.95
CA GLN A 226 -8.02 -12.91 -8.26
C GLN A 226 -8.95 -12.09 -7.35
N ASN A 227 -8.49 -11.60 -6.20
CA ASN A 227 -9.28 -10.70 -5.37
C ASN A 227 -9.24 -9.24 -5.87
N ILE A 228 -8.30 -8.93 -6.76
CA ILE A 228 -8.02 -7.56 -7.24
C ILE A 228 -8.50 -7.39 -8.68
N LEU A 229 -8.25 -8.38 -9.54
CA LEU A 229 -8.54 -8.31 -10.97
C LEU A 229 -9.43 -9.46 -11.45
N SER A 230 -10.19 -9.15 -12.50
CA SER A 230 -10.91 -10.10 -13.34
C SER A 230 -10.50 -9.82 -14.79
N GLY A 231 -9.51 -10.58 -15.26
CA GLY A 231 -8.75 -10.22 -16.47
C GLY A 231 -8.04 -8.86 -16.28
N LYS A 232 -8.39 -7.88 -17.10
CA LYS A 232 -7.86 -6.50 -17.02
C LYS A 232 -8.72 -5.54 -16.18
N LYS A 233 -9.88 -5.99 -15.69
CA LYS A 233 -10.83 -5.17 -14.95
C LYS A 233 -10.53 -5.24 -13.44
N ILE A 234 -10.58 -4.09 -12.75
CA ILE A 234 -10.46 -4.05 -11.29
C ILE A 234 -11.76 -4.52 -10.64
N ARG A 235 -11.69 -5.44 -9.69
CA ARG A 235 -12.84 -5.88 -8.90
C ARG A 235 -13.26 -4.77 -7.94
N VAL A 236 -14.54 -4.41 -8.00
CA VAL A 236 -15.17 -3.41 -7.14
C VAL A 236 -16.34 -4.04 -6.43
N LYS A 237 -16.41 -3.79 -5.13
CA LYS A 237 -17.47 -4.29 -4.27
C LYS A 237 -18.22 -3.12 -3.65
N GLY A 238 -19.54 -3.23 -3.61
CA GLY A 238 -20.40 -2.25 -2.95
C GLY A 238 -21.60 -2.94 -2.33
N MET A 239 -22.28 -2.25 -1.43
CA MET A 239 -23.48 -2.77 -0.80
C MET A 239 -24.56 -1.69 -0.64
N ASN A 240 -25.81 -2.11 -0.66
CA ASN A 240 -26.96 -1.30 -0.33
C ASN A 240 -27.02 -1.05 1.18
N THR A 241 -26.56 0.13 1.62
CA THR A 241 -26.58 0.55 3.03
C THR A 241 -27.34 1.86 3.24
N PHE A 242 -28.16 2.27 2.26
CA PHE A 242 -28.88 3.54 2.23
C PHE A 242 -29.94 3.70 3.34
N GLN A 243 -30.22 2.64 4.11
CA GLN A 243 -30.99 2.74 5.36
C GLN A 243 -30.29 3.65 6.39
N HIS A 244 -28.95 3.72 6.37
CA HIS A 244 -28.20 4.56 7.29
C HIS A 244 -28.21 6.03 6.85
N PHE A 245 -28.52 6.93 7.79
CA PHE A 245 -28.68 8.35 7.47
C PHE A 245 -27.41 8.99 6.89
N TRP A 246 -26.22 8.57 7.33
CA TRP A 246 -24.95 9.10 6.84
C TRP A 246 -24.69 8.70 5.37
N VAL A 247 -25.11 7.51 4.95
CA VAL A 247 -24.99 7.04 3.56
C VAL A 247 -25.88 7.86 2.63
N ARG A 248 -27.13 8.17 3.06
CA ARG A 248 -28.01 9.07 2.30
C ARG A 248 -27.42 10.48 2.11
N ARG A 249 -26.64 10.96 3.07
CA ARG A 249 -25.90 12.23 2.94
C ARG A 249 -24.71 12.12 2.01
N TRP A 250 -23.94 11.02 2.08
CA TRP A 250 -22.88 10.73 1.10
C TRP A 250 -23.42 10.76 -0.33
N ASP A 251 -24.60 10.18 -0.54
CA ASP A 251 -25.27 10.12 -1.83
C ASP A 251 -25.64 11.52 -2.33
N LYS A 252 -26.27 12.34 -1.49
CA LYS A 252 -26.60 13.74 -1.82
C LYS A 252 -25.36 14.58 -2.15
N LEU A 253 -24.30 14.48 -1.35
CA LEU A 253 -23.07 15.24 -1.60
C LEU A 253 -22.32 14.74 -2.84
N THR A 254 -22.38 13.43 -3.11
CA THR A 254 -21.86 12.86 -4.36
C THR A 254 -22.63 13.41 -5.55
N GLU A 255 -23.95 13.46 -5.49
CA GLU A 255 -24.79 14.08 -6.53
C GLU A 255 -24.47 15.56 -6.73
N GLN A 256 -24.16 16.30 -5.67
CA GLN A 256 -23.69 17.70 -5.80
C GLN A 256 -22.29 17.83 -6.40
N MET A 257 -21.41 16.84 -6.18
CA MET A 257 -20.05 16.83 -6.73
C MET A 257 -20.00 16.43 -8.21
N ILE A 258 -20.82 15.46 -8.63
CA ILE A 258 -20.70 14.84 -9.96
C ILE A 258 -22.03 14.71 -10.73
N GLY A 259 -23.14 15.15 -10.16
CA GLY A 259 -24.47 15.10 -10.81
C GLY A 259 -25.07 13.71 -10.91
N LYS A 260 -24.56 12.75 -10.14
CA LYS A 260 -25.02 11.35 -10.12
C LYS A 260 -25.22 10.85 -8.71
N ARG A 261 -26.30 10.10 -8.51
CA ARG A 261 -26.56 9.35 -7.28
C ARG A 261 -25.64 8.15 -7.19
N MET A 262 -25.25 7.78 -5.99
CA MET A 262 -24.47 6.58 -5.69
C MET A 262 -25.24 5.33 -6.13
N PRO A 263 -24.64 4.43 -6.93
CA PRO A 263 -25.24 3.15 -7.28
C PRO A 263 -25.09 2.10 -6.17
N SER A 264 -24.23 2.36 -5.18
CA SER A 264 -23.94 1.50 -4.04
C SER A 264 -23.13 2.25 -2.99
N ASP A 265 -23.00 1.72 -1.79
CA ASP A 265 -22.02 2.17 -0.80
C ASP A 265 -20.73 1.38 -0.91
N PHE A 266 -19.66 2.08 -1.31
CA PHE A 266 -18.30 1.59 -1.51
C PHE A 266 -17.39 1.82 -0.30
N MET A 267 -17.86 2.49 0.77
CA MET A 267 -17.15 2.50 2.08
C MET A 267 -17.29 1.17 2.82
N THR A 268 -17.89 0.18 2.18
CA THR A 268 -18.18 -1.11 2.80
C THR A 268 -17.02 -2.08 2.66
N TYR A 269 -16.19 -1.95 1.62
CA TYR A 269 -15.14 -2.93 1.36
C TYR A 269 -13.80 -2.25 1.13
N PHE A 270 -12.83 -2.60 1.96
CA PHE A 270 -11.45 -2.21 1.76
C PHE A 270 -10.53 -3.39 1.40
N PRO A 271 -9.36 -3.15 0.80
CA PRO A 271 -9.04 -1.93 0.09
C PRO A 271 -10.00 -1.71 -1.08
N VAL A 272 -10.35 -0.46 -1.36
CA VAL A 272 -10.97 -0.10 -2.64
C VAL A 272 -9.83 0.08 -3.63
N TYR A 273 -9.79 -0.78 -4.65
CA TYR A 273 -8.81 -0.70 -5.72
C TYR A 273 -9.31 0.31 -6.76
N ILE A 274 -8.48 1.30 -7.07
CA ILE A 274 -8.84 2.38 -7.98
C ILE A 274 -7.69 2.57 -8.96
N TRP A 275 -8.00 2.65 -10.25
CA TRP A 275 -7.02 3.15 -11.21
C TRP A 275 -6.65 4.59 -10.85
N ARG A 276 -5.36 4.88 -10.78
CA ARG A 276 -4.84 6.18 -10.35
C ARG A 276 -5.39 7.32 -11.20
N ASP A 277 -5.51 7.12 -12.51
CA ASP A 277 -6.07 8.09 -13.44
C ASP A 277 -7.57 8.29 -13.26
N THR A 278 -8.34 7.31 -12.78
CA THR A 278 -9.75 7.52 -12.41
C THR A 278 -9.91 8.57 -11.30
N ILE A 279 -8.98 8.65 -10.34
CA ILE A 279 -8.97 9.73 -9.32
C ILE A 279 -8.77 11.10 -9.99
N ILE A 280 -7.85 11.17 -10.96
CA ILE A 280 -7.56 12.40 -11.73
C ILE A 280 -8.77 12.81 -12.55
N ASN A 281 -9.36 11.87 -13.28
CA ASN A 281 -10.51 12.09 -14.16
C ASN A 281 -11.74 12.51 -13.35
N CYS A 282 -12.02 11.83 -12.23
CA CYS A 282 -13.07 12.23 -11.29
C CYS A 282 -12.84 13.65 -10.78
N ARG A 283 -11.63 13.99 -10.33
CA ARG A 283 -11.32 15.34 -9.86
C ARG A 283 -11.55 16.38 -10.95
N ASN A 284 -11.07 16.15 -12.17
CA ASN A 284 -11.27 17.06 -13.30
C ASN A 284 -12.75 17.23 -13.66
N TYR A 285 -13.53 16.13 -13.60
CA TYR A 285 -14.97 16.17 -13.81
C TYR A 285 -15.67 17.01 -12.75
N ILE A 286 -15.32 16.86 -11.46
CA ILE A 286 -15.87 17.67 -10.36
C ILE A 286 -15.66 19.16 -10.62
N LEU A 287 -14.45 19.57 -11.03
CA LEU A 287 -14.16 20.99 -11.30
C LEU A 287 -15.07 21.57 -12.38
N LYS A 288 -15.26 20.81 -13.46
CA LYS A 288 -16.16 21.20 -14.57
C LYS A 288 -17.62 21.24 -14.13
N TYR A 289 -18.10 20.21 -13.44
CA TYR A 289 -19.49 20.08 -13.04
C TYR A 289 -19.90 21.11 -11.98
N VAL A 290 -19.07 21.29 -10.94
CA VAL A 290 -19.30 22.26 -9.86
C VAL A 290 -19.03 23.70 -10.30
N ASN A 291 -18.39 23.88 -11.46
CA ASN A 291 -17.97 25.13 -12.07
C ASN A 291 -17.05 25.95 -11.14
N VAL A 292 -15.88 25.39 -10.85
CA VAL A 292 -14.83 25.96 -9.99
C VAL A 292 -13.46 25.62 -10.55
N SER A 293 -12.42 26.38 -10.16
CA SER A 293 -11.08 26.22 -10.75
C SER A 293 -10.19 25.25 -9.97
N THR A 294 -10.49 25.01 -8.69
CA THR A 294 -9.67 24.19 -7.81
C THR A 294 -10.49 23.17 -7.02
N ILE A 295 -9.86 22.05 -6.64
CA ILE A 295 -10.51 21.04 -5.81
C ILE A 295 -10.78 21.58 -4.39
N ASP A 296 -9.96 22.51 -3.90
CA ASP A 296 -10.19 23.25 -2.66
C ASP A 296 -11.54 23.98 -2.70
N GLU A 297 -11.81 24.73 -3.78
CA GLU A 297 -13.08 25.42 -3.99
C GLU A 297 -14.25 24.45 -4.06
N ALA A 298 -14.14 23.36 -4.83
CA ALA A 298 -15.20 22.35 -4.93
C ALA A 298 -15.51 21.74 -3.55
N PHE A 299 -14.47 21.33 -2.82
CA PHE A 299 -14.58 20.71 -1.50
C PHE A 299 -15.27 21.65 -0.49
N ILE A 300 -14.88 22.92 -0.46
CA ILE A 300 -15.49 23.92 0.43
C ILE A 300 -16.93 24.24 -0.01
N LYS A 301 -17.15 24.46 -1.32
CA LYS A 301 -18.45 24.84 -1.87
C LYS A 301 -19.50 23.78 -1.57
N VAL A 302 -19.20 22.51 -1.84
CA VAL A 302 -20.13 21.41 -1.58
C VAL A 302 -20.19 21.06 -0.09
N GLY A 303 -19.03 20.97 0.58
CA GLY A 303 -18.93 20.58 2.00
C GLY A 303 -19.62 21.54 2.97
N SER A 304 -19.80 22.81 2.58
CA SER A 304 -20.42 23.84 3.43
C SER A 304 -21.95 23.90 3.34
N THR A 305 -22.57 23.14 2.42
CA THR A 305 -24.02 23.17 2.15
C THR A 305 -24.87 22.41 3.18
N ASP A 306 -24.28 21.53 3.98
CA ASP A 306 -24.99 20.74 4.99
C ASP A 306 -24.38 20.98 6.38
N SER A 307 -25.23 21.25 7.38
CA SER A 307 -24.81 21.63 8.74
C SER A 307 -24.43 20.42 9.62
N VAL A 308 -24.76 19.19 9.18
CA VAL A 308 -24.45 17.96 9.90
C VAL A 308 -23.85 16.94 8.92
N MET A 309 -22.55 16.64 9.08
CA MET A 309 -21.70 15.72 8.27
C MET A 309 -22.42 14.47 7.68
N CYS A 310 -21.99 13.86 6.54
CA CYS A 310 -20.62 13.50 6.12
C CYS A 310 -20.47 13.48 4.57
N MET A 311 -19.25 13.70 4.04
CA MET A 311 -18.86 13.35 2.64
C MET A 311 -18.09 12.01 2.65
N SER A 312 -18.16 11.24 1.57
CA SER A 312 -17.34 10.06 1.35
C SER A 312 -16.66 10.14 -0.02
N PRO A 313 -15.36 10.49 -0.08
CA PRO A 313 -14.64 10.60 -1.34
C PRO A 313 -14.54 9.27 -2.08
N VAL A 314 -14.48 8.13 -1.38
CA VAL A 314 -14.48 6.82 -2.04
C VAL A 314 -15.79 6.60 -2.79
N ASN A 315 -16.92 6.95 -2.16
CA ASN A 315 -18.22 6.84 -2.80
C ASN A 315 -18.33 7.79 -3.99
N THR A 316 -17.80 9.01 -3.89
CA THR A 316 -17.79 9.95 -5.01
C THR A 316 -16.94 9.44 -6.18
N ILE A 317 -15.72 8.97 -5.92
CA ILE A 317 -14.80 8.46 -6.95
C ILE A 317 -15.35 7.18 -7.59
N MET A 318 -15.87 6.24 -6.81
CA MET A 318 -16.42 4.99 -7.34
C MET A 318 -17.76 5.18 -8.03
N THR A 319 -18.56 6.17 -7.63
CA THR A 319 -19.75 6.58 -8.40
C THR A 319 -19.34 7.17 -9.74
N TYR A 320 -18.31 8.03 -9.78
CA TYR A 320 -17.76 8.50 -11.05
C TYR A 320 -17.30 7.34 -11.94
N ALA A 321 -16.52 6.42 -11.38
CA ALA A 321 -16.05 5.22 -12.09
C ALA A 321 -17.21 4.41 -12.66
N PHE A 322 -18.29 4.21 -11.90
CA PHE A 322 -19.47 3.47 -12.35
C PHE A 322 -20.17 4.12 -13.54
N TYR A 323 -20.36 5.44 -13.52
CA TYR A 323 -21.11 6.11 -14.59
C TYR A 323 -20.27 6.37 -15.84
N PHE A 324 -18.99 6.71 -15.68
CA PHE A 324 -18.15 7.25 -16.74
C PHE A 324 -17.00 6.33 -17.15
N GLU A 325 -16.63 5.35 -16.33
CA GLU A 325 -15.50 4.43 -16.59
C GLU A 325 -15.85 2.95 -16.33
N LYS A 326 -17.14 2.59 -16.38
CA LYS A 326 -17.67 1.29 -15.94
C LYS A 326 -16.88 0.09 -16.45
N GLU A 327 -16.47 0.13 -17.71
CA GLU A 327 -15.82 -0.99 -18.40
C GLU A 327 -14.43 -1.33 -17.87
N ARG A 328 -13.81 -0.44 -17.10
CA ARG A 328 -12.50 -0.69 -16.47
C ARG A 328 -12.60 -1.55 -15.20
N TYR A 329 -13.81 -1.84 -14.76
CA TYR A 329 -14.12 -2.45 -13.48
C TYR A 329 -15.07 -3.63 -13.62
N ASP A 330 -14.87 -4.64 -12.77
CA ASP A 330 -15.74 -5.80 -12.59
C ASP A 330 -16.52 -5.59 -11.29
N TRP A 331 -17.84 -5.40 -11.41
CA TRP A 331 -18.67 -4.90 -10.32
C TRP A 331 -19.38 -6.03 -9.59
N HIS A 332 -19.38 -5.95 -8.26
CA HIS A 332 -20.04 -6.90 -7.36
C HIS A 332 -20.83 -6.12 -6.30
N LEU A 333 -22.07 -5.79 -6.62
CA LEU A 333 -22.95 -4.96 -5.80
C LEU A 333 -23.99 -5.82 -5.08
N ASP A 334 -23.92 -5.84 -3.74
CA ASP A 334 -24.94 -6.47 -2.90
C ASP A 334 -26.12 -5.52 -2.69
N ILE A 335 -27.24 -5.75 -3.38
CA ILE A 335 -28.46 -4.94 -3.22
C ILE A 335 -29.32 -5.34 -2.01
N ARG A 336 -28.86 -6.27 -1.16
CA ARG A 336 -29.51 -6.76 0.07
C ARG A 336 -30.94 -7.27 -0.12
N ASN A 337 -31.10 -8.31 -0.94
CA ASN A 337 -32.41 -8.91 -1.30
C ASN A 337 -33.44 -7.90 -1.86
N ALA A 338 -33.04 -6.68 -2.20
CA ALA A 338 -33.93 -5.72 -2.85
C ALA A 338 -34.33 -6.23 -4.24
N ASP A 339 -35.52 -5.87 -4.67
CA ASP A 339 -35.93 -6.06 -6.05
C ASP A 339 -35.09 -5.16 -6.97
N PHE A 340 -34.57 -5.74 -8.06
CA PHE A 340 -33.66 -5.06 -8.97
C PHE A 340 -34.26 -3.82 -9.64
N HIS A 341 -35.52 -3.92 -10.10
CA HIS A 341 -36.18 -2.82 -10.80
C HIS A 341 -36.52 -1.68 -9.83
N ASN A 342 -36.98 -2.02 -8.63
CA ASN A 342 -37.21 -1.03 -7.59
C ASN A 342 -35.90 -0.36 -7.14
N TYR A 343 -34.81 -1.11 -7.03
CA TYR A 343 -33.51 -0.59 -6.64
C TYR A 343 -33.01 0.47 -7.64
N THR A 344 -32.97 0.14 -8.92
CA THR A 344 -32.54 1.05 -9.99
C THR A 344 -33.40 2.31 -10.05
N LYS A 345 -34.72 2.16 -9.92
CA LYS A 345 -35.67 3.29 -9.87
C LYS A 345 -35.43 4.23 -8.68
N VAL A 346 -35.30 3.68 -7.46
CA VAL A 346 -35.07 4.48 -6.24
C VAL A 346 -33.76 5.26 -6.31
N HIS A 347 -32.71 4.62 -6.83
CA HIS A 347 -31.38 5.23 -6.95
C HIS A 347 -31.17 6.02 -8.25
N LYS A 348 -32.21 6.15 -9.10
CA LYS A 348 -32.17 6.84 -10.39
C LYS A 348 -31.02 6.35 -11.29
N ILE A 349 -30.71 5.06 -11.21
CA ILE A 349 -29.70 4.42 -12.05
C ILE A 349 -30.38 4.09 -13.38
N PRO A 350 -29.85 4.54 -14.53
CA PRO A 350 -30.41 4.14 -15.83
C PRO A 350 -30.40 2.62 -15.98
N ASP A 351 -31.49 2.02 -16.49
CA ASP A 351 -31.67 0.57 -16.54
C ASP A 351 -30.52 -0.18 -17.24
N HIS A 352 -29.89 0.43 -18.25
CA HIS A 352 -28.76 -0.16 -18.98
C HIS A 352 -27.42 -0.11 -18.24
N LYS A 353 -27.33 0.61 -17.11
CA LYS A 353 -26.08 0.82 -16.36
C LYS A 353 -25.86 -0.21 -15.27
N LEU A 354 -26.89 -0.89 -14.78
CA LEU A 354 -26.76 -1.95 -13.80
C LEU A 354 -27.27 -3.25 -14.42
N THR A 355 -26.52 -4.34 -14.29
CA THR A 355 -26.86 -5.63 -14.89
C THR A 355 -26.82 -6.75 -13.86
N SER A 356 -27.37 -7.91 -14.18
CA SER A 356 -27.33 -9.08 -13.30
C SER A 356 -25.90 -9.55 -13.00
N THR A 357 -24.96 -9.37 -13.92
CA THR A 357 -23.54 -9.68 -13.72
C THR A 357 -22.90 -8.77 -12.68
N ASP A 358 -23.32 -7.50 -12.62
CA ASP A 358 -22.82 -6.52 -11.63
C ASP A 358 -23.26 -6.84 -10.19
N MET A 359 -24.16 -7.80 -9.99
CA MET A 359 -24.67 -8.23 -8.68
C MET A 359 -24.24 -9.66 -8.30
N SER A 360 -23.25 -10.20 -9.01
CA SER A 360 -22.71 -11.52 -8.70
C SER A 360 -21.95 -11.49 -7.36
N PRO A 361 -22.03 -12.57 -6.54
CA PRO A 361 -21.26 -12.65 -5.30
C PRO A 361 -19.76 -12.53 -5.55
N ASP A 362 -19.05 -11.89 -4.61
CA ASP A 362 -17.60 -11.96 -4.53
C ASP A 362 -17.15 -12.09 -3.07
N LEU A 363 -15.93 -12.59 -2.86
CA LEU A 363 -15.36 -12.77 -1.52
C LEU A 363 -14.55 -11.55 -1.09
N HIS A 364 -14.55 -11.25 0.20
CA HIS A 364 -13.84 -10.13 0.81
C HIS A 364 -12.57 -10.61 1.49
N VAL A 365 -11.55 -9.75 1.46
CA VAL A 365 -10.27 -10.02 2.12
C VAL A 365 -10.05 -9.17 3.36
N THR A 366 -10.94 -8.23 3.66
CA THR A 366 -10.90 -7.41 4.88
C THR A 366 -12.27 -7.22 5.52
N LEU A 367 -12.25 -6.75 6.77
CA LEU A 367 -13.40 -6.26 7.52
C LEU A 367 -13.08 -4.91 8.16
N HIS A 368 -14.12 -4.13 8.44
CA HIS A 368 -14.01 -2.99 9.34
C HIS A 368 -14.15 -3.41 10.79
N ASP A 369 -13.08 -3.28 11.56
CA ASP A 369 -13.02 -3.69 12.96
C ASP A 369 -14.01 -2.90 13.84
N LYS A 370 -14.19 -1.61 13.54
CA LYS A 370 -15.18 -0.74 14.18
C LYS A 370 -16.61 -1.28 14.09
N TYR A 371 -16.96 -1.96 12.99
CA TYR A 371 -18.30 -2.52 12.76
C TYR A 371 -18.41 -4.00 13.10
N TYR A 372 -17.28 -4.69 13.32
CA TYR A 372 -17.27 -6.11 13.64
C TYR A 372 -17.14 -6.41 15.15
N LYS A 373 -16.58 -5.51 15.98
CA LYS A 373 -16.39 -5.73 17.44
C LYS A 373 -15.88 -7.14 17.77
N ASP A 374 -14.62 -7.41 17.44
CA ASP A 374 -13.96 -8.69 17.71
C ASP A 374 -13.14 -8.62 19.01
N ASP A 375 -13.83 -8.41 20.14
CA ASP A 375 -13.18 -8.09 21.42
C ASP A 375 -12.22 -9.19 21.92
N GLN A 376 -12.37 -10.41 21.40
CA GLN A 376 -11.52 -11.56 21.72
C GLN A 376 -10.55 -11.95 20.61
N ASN A 377 -10.42 -11.18 19.52
CA ASN A 377 -9.63 -11.54 18.32
C ASN A 377 -10.00 -12.90 17.71
N ILE A 378 -11.24 -13.36 17.89
CA ILE A 378 -11.72 -14.65 17.38
C ILE A 378 -11.63 -14.67 15.85
N VAL A 379 -12.01 -13.59 15.17
CA VAL A 379 -11.98 -13.54 13.70
C VAL A 379 -10.54 -13.60 13.21
N ASN A 380 -9.63 -12.86 13.85
CA ASN A 380 -8.22 -12.86 13.48
C ASN A 380 -7.59 -14.26 13.65
N ARG A 381 -7.91 -14.95 14.76
CA ARG A 381 -7.46 -16.34 14.99
C ARG A 381 -8.07 -17.28 13.97
N GLN A 382 -9.38 -17.21 13.74
CA GLN A 382 -10.07 -18.04 12.77
C GLN A 382 -9.52 -17.84 11.35
N ALA A 383 -9.30 -16.59 10.94
CA ALA A 383 -8.69 -16.20 9.67
C ALA A 383 -7.31 -16.82 9.48
N TYR A 384 -6.45 -16.69 10.50
CA TYR A 384 -5.11 -17.25 10.46
C TYR A 384 -5.15 -18.77 10.36
N CYS A 385 -5.95 -19.41 11.22
CA CYS A 385 -6.08 -20.85 11.23
C CYS A 385 -6.65 -21.40 9.92
N ALA A 386 -7.64 -20.74 9.33
CA ALA A 386 -8.17 -21.12 8.03
C ALA A 386 -7.12 -20.98 6.92
N ALA A 387 -6.35 -19.88 6.92
CA ALA A 387 -5.27 -19.70 5.95
C ALA A 387 -4.20 -20.81 6.09
N VAL A 388 -3.71 -21.06 7.29
CA VAL A 388 -2.64 -22.04 7.51
C VAL A 388 -3.11 -23.48 7.29
N ASN A 389 -4.30 -23.86 7.78
CA ASN A 389 -4.87 -25.21 7.60
C ASN A 389 -5.05 -25.59 6.12
N ASN A 390 -5.18 -24.60 5.24
CA ASN A 390 -5.30 -24.82 3.81
C ASN A 390 -3.96 -24.80 3.07
N THR A 391 -2.83 -24.75 3.78
CA THR A 391 -1.48 -24.67 3.20
C THR A 391 -0.59 -25.84 3.66
N VAL A 392 0.64 -25.88 3.16
CA VAL A 392 1.65 -26.89 3.53
C VAL A 392 2.48 -26.48 4.75
N LEU A 393 2.21 -25.32 5.36
CA LEU A 393 3.01 -24.78 6.45
C LEU A 393 2.84 -25.60 7.73
N LYS A 394 3.95 -25.88 8.40
CA LYS A 394 3.94 -26.51 9.72
C LYS A 394 3.69 -25.46 10.80
N MET A 395 2.72 -25.75 11.67
CA MET A 395 2.40 -24.91 12.83
C MET A 395 3.18 -25.36 14.07
N GLU A 396 3.62 -24.40 14.88
CA GLU A 396 4.11 -24.67 16.24
C GLU A 396 2.98 -25.22 17.13
N GLN A 397 3.32 -25.95 18.20
CA GLN A 397 2.34 -26.67 19.02
C GLN A 397 1.25 -25.76 19.62
N ASP A 398 1.62 -24.58 20.13
CA ASP A 398 0.64 -23.64 20.69
C ASP A 398 -0.26 -23.03 19.61
N THR A 399 0.26 -22.85 18.40
CA THR A 399 -0.52 -22.43 17.25
C THR A 399 -1.50 -23.52 16.82
N GLN A 400 -1.09 -24.79 16.82
CA GLN A 400 -1.98 -25.93 16.55
C GLN A 400 -3.14 -25.97 17.55
N LYS A 401 -2.86 -25.82 18.85
CA LYS A 401 -3.90 -25.77 19.90
C LYS A 401 -4.87 -24.62 19.69
N MET A 402 -4.37 -23.43 19.33
CA MET A 402 -5.19 -22.27 18.99
C MET A 402 -6.10 -22.54 17.78
N CYS A 403 -5.63 -23.33 16.82
CA CYS A 403 -6.35 -23.59 15.57
C CYS A 403 -7.31 -24.77 15.58
N GLU A 404 -7.20 -25.68 16.55
CA GLU A 404 -8.06 -26.86 16.64
C GLU A 404 -9.56 -26.51 16.69
N PRO A 405 -10.03 -25.49 17.44
CA PRO A 405 -11.45 -25.11 17.45
C PRO A 405 -11.98 -24.56 16.12
N PHE A 406 -11.10 -24.25 15.16
CA PHE A 406 -11.46 -23.63 13.87
C PHE A 406 -11.30 -24.59 12.68
N LYS A 407 -10.75 -25.79 12.89
CA LYS A 407 -10.32 -26.71 11.82
C LYS A 407 -11.42 -27.08 10.82
N THR A 408 -12.66 -27.21 11.26
CA THR A 408 -13.82 -27.57 10.43
C THR A 408 -14.72 -26.37 10.10
N LYS A 409 -14.38 -25.17 10.57
CA LYS A 409 -15.22 -23.99 10.37
C LYS A 409 -15.02 -23.41 8.99
N VAL A 410 -16.15 -23.15 8.32
CA VAL A 410 -16.16 -22.43 7.05
C VAL A 410 -15.94 -20.95 7.33
N MET A 411 -15.13 -20.30 6.51
CA MET A 411 -14.81 -18.88 6.60
C MET A 411 -15.91 -18.01 5.99
N TRP A 412 -17.12 -18.11 6.56
CA TRP A 412 -18.27 -17.32 6.12
C TRP A 412 -18.06 -15.82 6.27
N VAL A 413 -17.17 -15.42 7.18
CA VAL A 413 -16.78 -14.02 7.36
C VAL A 413 -16.21 -13.37 6.08
N LEU A 414 -15.74 -14.16 5.10
CA LEU A 414 -15.33 -13.64 3.79
C LEU A 414 -16.50 -13.09 2.96
N PHE A 415 -17.75 -13.35 3.36
CA PHE A 415 -18.95 -12.76 2.77
C PHE A 415 -19.65 -11.79 3.73
N GLU A 416 -19.06 -11.53 4.91
CA GLU A 416 -19.64 -10.63 5.91
C GLU A 416 -19.01 -9.24 5.82
N PHE A 417 -19.78 -8.25 6.27
CA PHE A 417 -19.37 -6.84 6.27
C PHE A 417 -19.38 -6.21 7.67
N CYS A 418 -20.41 -6.51 8.48
CA CYS A 418 -20.60 -5.95 9.81
C CYS A 418 -21.17 -6.98 10.77
N ASN A 419 -20.79 -6.91 12.05
CA ASN A 419 -21.25 -7.84 13.08
C ASN A 419 -22.64 -7.44 13.60
N THR A 420 -23.64 -7.52 12.74
CA THR A 420 -25.01 -7.70 13.20
C THR A 420 -25.28 -9.20 13.07
N PRO A 421 -25.25 -9.97 14.17
CA PRO A 421 -25.39 -11.42 14.11
C PRO A 421 -26.68 -11.80 13.35
N GLY A 422 -26.50 -12.53 12.24
CA GLY A 422 -27.49 -13.51 11.82
C GLY A 422 -28.35 -13.27 10.57
N LYS A 423 -28.39 -12.14 9.84
CA LYS A 423 -29.43 -12.03 8.78
C LYS A 423 -29.20 -11.30 7.45
N GLU A 424 -28.10 -10.60 7.15
CA GLU A 424 -28.15 -9.70 5.96
C GLU A 424 -27.26 -10.05 4.76
N GLN A 425 -25.99 -10.45 4.90
CA GLN A 425 -25.10 -10.62 3.71
C GLN A 425 -24.97 -12.06 3.22
N LEU A 426 -24.68 -13.01 4.14
CA LEU A 426 -24.74 -14.43 3.82
C LEU A 426 -26.11 -14.81 3.26
N THR A 427 -27.16 -14.12 3.70
CA THR A 427 -28.51 -14.36 3.19
C THR A 427 -28.76 -13.76 1.79
N ALA A 428 -28.11 -12.65 1.43
CA ALA A 428 -28.25 -12.02 0.12
C ALA A 428 -27.44 -12.75 -0.96
N TRP A 429 -26.16 -13.03 -0.69
CA TRP A 429 -25.27 -13.65 -1.68
C TRP A 429 -25.20 -15.17 -1.58
N CYS A 430 -25.31 -15.75 -0.39
CA CYS A 430 -25.02 -17.19 -0.17
C CYS A 430 -26.21 -18.06 0.24
N LYS A 431 -27.39 -17.51 0.60
CA LYS A 431 -28.55 -18.29 1.11
C LYS A 431 -28.95 -19.45 0.20
N ASN A 432 -29.15 -19.14 -1.07
CA ASN A 432 -29.55 -20.11 -2.10
C ASN A 432 -28.36 -20.54 -2.98
N LYS A 433 -27.16 -20.08 -2.62
CA LYS A 433 -25.92 -20.25 -3.39
C LYS A 433 -24.80 -20.84 -2.53
N ASP A 434 -25.15 -21.59 -1.47
CA ASP A 434 -24.19 -22.15 -0.52
C ASP A 434 -23.08 -22.95 -1.22
N LYS A 435 -23.46 -23.80 -2.19
CA LYS A 435 -22.49 -24.55 -3.01
C LYS A 435 -21.52 -23.63 -3.77
N GLN A 436 -22.03 -22.57 -4.40
CA GLN A 436 -21.23 -21.58 -5.12
C GLN A 436 -20.28 -20.84 -4.16
N CYS A 437 -20.80 -20.32 -3.05
CA CYS A 437 -19.99 -19.58 -2.08
C CYS A 437 -18.91 -20.45 -1.43
N ARG A 438 -19.21 -21.72 -1.10
CA ARG A 438 -18.21 -22.68 -0.62
C ARG A 438 -17.15 -22.98 -1.67
N SER A 439 -17.53 -23.10 -2.94
CA SER A 439 -16.59 -23.27 -4.04
C SER A 439 -15.65 -22.07 -4.15
N MET A 440 -16.15 -20.83 -4.02
CA MET A 440 -15.34 -19.62 -4.04
C MET A 440 -14.35 -19.56 -2.86
N ILE A 441 -14.79 -19.93 -1.65
CA ILE A 441 -13.90 -20.04 -0.48
C ILE A 441 -12.81 -21.08 -0.75
N LYS A 442 -13.19 -22.24 -1.28
CA LYS A 442 -12.25 -23.31 -1.60
C LYS A 442 -11.22 -22.85 -2.64
N GLU A 443 -11.67 -22.26 -3.74
CA GLU A 443 -10.82 -21.73 -4.80
C GLU A 443 -9.85 -20.68 -4.29
N HIS A 444 -10.32 -19.76 -3.43
CA HIS A 444 -9.46 -18.77 -2.78
C HIS A 444 -8.33 -19.42 -1.97
N TYR A 445 -8.64 -20.46 -1.20
CA TYR A 445 -7.64 -21.16 -0.41
C TYR A 445 -6.73 -22.08 -1.24
N ASP A 446 -7.22 -22.64 -2.36
CA ASP A 446 -6.38 -23.32 -3.34
C ASP A 446 -5.36 -22.34 -3.95
N ASN A 447 -5.79 -21.13 -4.33
CA ASN A 447 -4.90 -20.07 -4.82
C ASN A 447 -3.90 -19.64 -3.74
N THR A 448 -4.36 -19.48 -2.49
CA THR A 448 -3.49 -19.18 -1.34
C THR A 448 -2.41 -20.24 -1.16
N ARG A 449 -2.77 -21.54 -1.22
CA ARG A 449 -1.82 -22.65 -1.13
C ARG A 449 -0.76 -22.57 -2.23
N GLN A 450 -1.16 -22.28 -3.46
CA GLN A 450 -0.21 -22.13 -4.57
C GLN A 450 0.78 -21.00 -4.32
N LEU A 451 0.32 -19.86 -3.79
CA LEU A 451 1.17 -18.72 -3.48
C LEU A 451 2.13 -19.02 -2.31
N VAL A 452 1.68 -19.77 -1.29
CA VAL A 452 2.56 -20.27 -0.23
C VAL A 452 3.62 -21.22 -0.79
N ASN A 453 3.26 -22.16 -1.65
CA ASN A 453 4.21 -23.09 -2.27
C ASN A 453 5.26 -22.37 -3.13
N LYS A 454 4.90 -21.20 -3.69
CA LYS A 454 5.81 -20.32 -4.44
C LYS A 454 6.65 -19.39 -3.55
N GLY A 455 6.48 -19.44 -2.23
CA GLY A 455 7.20 -18.57 -1.28
C GLY A 455 6.68 -17.13 -1.19
N VAL A 456 5.53 -16.82 -1.82
CA VAL A 456 4.92 -15.47 -1.80
C VAL A 456 4.37 -15.12 -0.41
N TYR A 457 3.87 -16.14 0.30
CA TYR A 457 3.34 -16.05 1.65
C TYR A 457 4.01 -17.08 2.55
N ASN A 458 4.37 -16.66 3.78
CA ASN A 458 4.91 -17.55 4.81
C ASN A 458 4.07 -17.58 6.10
N LEU A 459 3.07 -16.69 6.21
CA LEU A 459 2.15 -16.57 7.35
C LEU A 459 2.86 -16.55 8.72
N ASP A 460 4.01 -15.86 8.81
CA ASP A 460 4.86 -15.89 10.00
C ASP A 460 4.32 -15.02 11.15
N LEU A 461 3.83 -15.67 12.22
CA LEU A 461 3.35 -15.00 13.44
C LEU A 461 4.42 -14.17 14.16
N LYS A 462 5.72 -14.38 13.90
CA LYS A 462 6.78 -13.50 14.46
C LYS A 462 6.64 -12.06 13.95
N ARG A 463 6.02 -11.85 12.78
CA ARG A 463 5.72 -10.50 12.27
C ARG A 463 4.72 -9.77 13.15
N ILE A 464 3.76 -10.46 13.76
CA ILE A 464 2.83 -9.88 14.73
C ILE A 464 3.58 -9.36 15.96
N LYS A 465 4.55 -10.13 16.48
CA LYS A 465 5.41 -9.68 17.58
C LYS A 465 6.20 -8.42 17.20
N ALA A 466 6.73 -8.35 15.98
CA ALA A 466 7.42 -7.16 15.48
C ALA A 466 6.48 -5.93 15.40
N VAL A 467 5.20 -6.11 15.05
CA VAL A 467 4.19 -5.03 15.11
C VAL A 467 4.01 -4.53 16.54
N GLU A 468 3.91 -5.44 17.51
CA GLU A 468 3.72 -5.09 18.92
C GLU A 468 4.96 -4.40 19.52
N GLU A 469 6.16 -4.84 19.16
CA GLU A 469 7.42 -4.15 19.48
C GLU A 469 7.42 -2.71 18.94
N ALA A 470 7.03 -2.53 17.68
CA ALA A 470 6.95 -1.21 17.06
C ALA A 470 5.87 -0.33 17.73
N ALA A 471 4.74 -0.91 18.15
CA ALA A 471 3.67 -0.22 18.83
C ALA A 471 4.07 0.26 20.24
N ASN A 472 4.88 -0.54 20.96
CA ASN A 472 5.36 -0.21 22.30
C ASN A 472 6.18 1.09 22.35
N PHE A 473 6.89 1.43 21.27
CA PHE A 473 7.57 2.74 21.13
C PHE A 473 6.62 3.93 21.31
N HIS A 474 5.35 3.76 20.93
CA HIS A 474 4.28 4.74 21.08
C HIS A 474 3.40 4.50 22.32
N LYS A 475 3.83 3.63 23.25
CA LYS A 475 3.06 3.21 24.44
C LYS A 475 1.69 2.60 24.10
N ILE A 476 1.59 1.97 22.94
CA ILE A 476 0.38 1.28 22.49
C ILE A 476 0.49 -0.18 22.89
N LYS A 477 -0.48 -0.64 23.69
CA LYS A 477 -0.64 -2.05 24.03
C LYS A 477 -1.79 -2.63 23.22
N CYS A 478 -1.47 -3.63 22.43
CA CYS A 478 -2.48 -4.34 21.66
C CYS A 478 -2.97 -5.58 22.45
N PRO A 479 -4.24 -6.00 22.30
CA PRO A 479 -4.74 -7.23 22.93
C PRO A 479 -3.97 -8.47 22.44
N SER A 480 -3.84 -9.52 23.26
CA SER A 480 -3.14 -10.75 22.86
C SER A 480 -3.70 -11.31 21.56
N PHE A 481 -2.80 -11.75 20.67
CA PHE A 481 -3.17 -12.45 19.43
C PHE A 481 -3.39 -13.95 19.69
N LEU A 482 -2.47 -14.58 20.44
CA LEU A 482 -2.55 -15.96 20.88
C LEU A 482 -3.50 -16.11 22.07
#